data_AF-A0A6N2R021-F1
#
_entry.id   AF-A0A6N2R021-F1
#
_cell.length_a   1.000
_cell.length_b   1.000
_cell.length_c   1.000
_cell.angle_alpha   90.00
_cell.angle_beta   90.00
_cell.angle_gamma   90.00
#
_symmetry.space_group_name_H-M   'P 1'
#
loop_
_entity.id
_entity.type
_entity.pdbx_description
1 polymer ?
#
loop_
_entity_poly.entity_id
_entity_poly.type
_entity_poly.pdbx_seq_one_letter_code
_entity_poly.pdbx_strand_id
1 'polypeptide(L)'
;MEFRKYTGLPAEFYGCETDFEHIRDRNDSRRYCRIGLTYIALQKCKRGWHESEYYLIMTRHPNRYMPAETVFRKQITTFHRTWLEKTICDNDPQFRIPKIQKDLKDVQAMRYYEVEHIRTILGCEIYRNSFMGRTVEYCIRKDGLTYHDRNMERLASGLQYKIRQLKEQAILPKGTDDSIEINAETVHRNMGYCLTGIEAFAEDYGLDVTRTYTLKALKDVIHEQGYKPSLEKYKKEVQHLNLI
;
A
#
# COMPACT_ATOMS: atom_id res chain seq x y z
N MET A 1 16.15 19.71 -25.47
CA MET A 1 15.36 20.20 -24.32
C MET A 1 16.13 19.92 -23.03
N GLU A 2 16.31 20.92 -22.17
CA GLU A 2 17.10 20.86 -20.93
C GLU A 2 16.60 19.80 -19.94
N PHE A 3 15.27 19.63 -19.84
CA PHE A 3 14.63 18.62 -19.00
C PHE A 3 15.19 17.21 -19.20
N ARG A 4 15.17 16.68 -20.43
CA ARG A 4 15.67 15.33 -20.73
C ARG A 4 17.14 15.18 -20.37
N LYS A 5 17.94 16.23 -20.59
CA LYS A 5 19.36 16.21 -20.22
C LYS A 5 19.50 16.10 -18.71
N TYR A 6 18.74 16.88 -17.94
CA TYR A 6 18.87 16.91 -16.48
C TYR A 6 18.26 15.68 -15.79
N THR A 7 17.04 15.29 -16.16
CA THR A 7 16.26 14.25 -15.48
C THR A 7 16.47 12.86 -16.08
N GLY A 8 17.03 12.74 -17.28
CA GLY A 8 17.11 11.48 -18.03
C GLY A 8 15.76 10.96 -18.55
N LEU A 9 14.64 11.59 -18.17
CA LEU A 9 13.30 11.17 -18.59
C LEU A 9 12.98 11.65 -20.02
N PRO A 10 12.10 10.95 -20.76
CA PRO A 10 11.59 11.43 -22.05
C PRO A 10 10.97 12.83 -21.94
N ALA A 11 11.12 13.64 -22.99
CA ALA A 11 10.67 15.04 -23.00
C ALA A 11 9.17 15.22 -22.74
N GLU A 12 8.36 14.21 -23.07
CA GLU A 12 6.91 14.22 -22.83
C GLU A 12 6.50 14.30 -21.36
N PHE A 13 7.40 14.00 -20.42
CA PHE A 13 7.16 14.14 -18.98
C PHE A 13 7.36 15.57 -18.45
N TYR A 14 7.81 16.50 -19.28
CA TYR A 14 8.03 17.87 -18.86
C TYR A 14 6.73 18.51 -18.37
N GLY A 15 6.77 19.07 -17.15
CA GLY A 15 5.59 19.67 -16.50
C GLY A 15 4.62 18.65 -15.88
N CYS A 16 4.96 17.36 -15.85
CA CYS A 16 4.10 16.30 -15.34
C CYS A 16 4.58 15.71 -13.99
N GLU A 17 5.20 16.53 -13.15
CA GLU A 17 5.62 16.11 -11.82
C GLU A 17 4.41 15.93 -10.91
N THR A 18 4.43 14.91 -10.06
CA THR A 18 3.38 14.59 -9.11
C THR A 18 3.95 13.96 -7.84
N ASP A 19 3.09 13.72 -6.86
CA ASP A 19 3.43 12.96 -5.67
C ASP A 19 3.55 11.46 -5.96
N PHE A 20 4.41 10.77 -5.20
CA PHE A 20 4.65 9.33 -5.32
C PHE A 20 3.35 8.52 -5.26
N GLU A 21 2.40 8.94 -4.43
CA GLU A 21 1.08 8.30 -4.29
C GLU A 21 0.26 8.32 -5.59
N HIS A 22 0.42 9.36 -6.40
CA HIS A 22 -0.34 9.58 -7.64
C HIS A 22 0.31 8.95 -8.87
N ILE A 23 1.50 8.34 -8.74
CA ILE A 23 2.15 7.58 -9.81
C ILE A 23 1.32 6.36 -10.23
N ARG A 24 0.49 5.84 -9.32
CA ARG A 24 -0.35 4.66 -9.56
C ARG A 24 -1.57 4.93 -10.42
N ASP A 25 -1.92 6.20 -10.60
CA ASP A 25 -3.05 6.60 -11.42
C ASP A 25 -2.75 6.38 -12.90
N ARG A 26 -3.49 5.45 -13.51
CA ARG A 26 -3.31 5.01 -14.90
C ARG A 26 -4.10 5.85 -15.91
N ASN A 27 -4.93 6.79 -15.44
CA ASN A 27 -5.70 7.67 -16.31
C ASN A 27 -4.82 8.73 -16.97
N ASP A 28 -3.73 9.09 -16.30
CA ASP A 28 -2.72 9.98 -16.86
C ASP A 28 -1.62 9.18 -17.56
N SER A 29 -1.31 9.60 -18.78
CA SER A 29 -0.37 8.90 -19.64
C SER A 29 1.08 9.22 -19.33
N ARG A 30 1.34 10.31 -18.60
CA ARG A 30 2.67 10.87 -18.41
C ARG A 30 2.72 11.48 -17.01
N ARG A 31 3.20 10.73 -16.03
CA ARG A 31 3.47 11.24 -14.68
C ARG A 31 4.83 10.78 -14.19
N TYR A 32 5.50 11.67 -13.48
CA TYR A 32 6.71 11.31 -12.75
C TYR A 32 6.73 11.94 -11.37
N CYS A 33 7.48 11.36 -10.45
CA CYS A 33 7.74 11.95 -9.15
C CYS A 33 9.25 11.94 -8.91
N ARG A 34 9.68 12.83 -8.01
CA ARG A 34 11.05 12.88 -7.53
C ARG A 34 11.10 12.42 -6.08
N ILE A 35 12.05 11.53 -5.78
CA ILE A 35 12.42 11.15 -4.40
C ILE A 35 13.93 11.36 -4.27
N GLY A 36 14.31 12.44 -3.57
CA GLY A 36 15.71 12.83 -3.40
C GLY A 36 16.41 13.10 -4.73
N LEU A 37 17.29 12.19 -5.14
CA LEU A 37 18.06 12.23 -6.39
C LEU A 37 17.48 11.32 -7.49
N THR A 38 16.38 10.65 -7.23
CA THR A 38 15.76 9.67 -8.13
C THR A 38 14.49 10.25 -8.75
N TYR A 39 14.27 10.01 -10.04
CA TYR A 39 12.99 10.21 -10.70
C TYR A 39 12.35 8.87 -11.04
N ILE A 40 11.05 8.75 -10.81
CA ILE A 40 10.26 7.55 -11.10
C ILE A 40 9.09 7.99 -11.95
N ALA A 41 8.95 7.43 -13.15
CA ALA A 41 7.93 7.80 -14.11
C ALA A 41 7.14 6.58 -14.59
N LEU A 42 5.81 6.72 -14.68
CA LEU A 42 4.93 5.76 -15.33
C LEU A 42 4.58 6.29 -16.71
N GLN A 43 5.01 5.58 -17.75
CA GLN A 43 4.75 5.88 -19.15
C GLN A 43 3.64 4.98 -19.67
N LYS A 44 2.60 5.57 -20.26
CA LYS A 44 1.58 4.82 -21.03
C LYS A 44 1.84 4.97 -22.52
N CYS A 45 2.20 3.89 -23.19
CA CYS A 45 2.41 3.83 -24.63
C CYS A 45 1.19 3.19 -25.30
N LYS A 46 0.49 3.91 -26.19
CA LYS A 46 -0.61 3.32 -26.97
C LYS A 46 -0.06 2.40 -28.05
N ARG A 47 -0.61 1.19 -28.14
CA ARG A 47 -0.36 0.23 -29.21
C ARG A 47 -1.68 -0.03 -29.95
N GLY A 48 -1.86 0.65 -31.09
CA GLY A 48 -3.11 0.57 -31.85
C GLY A 48 -4.33 1.17 -31.11
N TRP A 49 -5.52 0.66 -31.42
CA TRP A 49 -6.80 1.25 -30.98
C TRP A 49 -7.22 0.89 -29.55
N HIS A 50 -6.81 -0.27 -29.02
CA HIS A 50 -7.32 -0.79 -27.73
C HIS A 50 -6.24 -1.19 -26.72
N GLU A 51 -4.98 -1.34 -27.11
CA GLU A 51 -3.93 -1.80 -26.20
C GLU A 51 -3.05 -0.63 -25.75
N SER A 52 -2.75 -0.61 -24.45
CA SER A 52 -1.76 0.30 -23.89
C SER A 52 -0.73 -0.51 -23.14
N GLU A 53 0.54 -0.31 -23.49
CA GLU A 53 1.67 -0.81 -22.72
C GLU A 53 2.04 0.22 -21.67
N TYR A 54 2.43 -0.25 -20.49
CA TYR A 54 2.90 0.60 -19.41
C TYR A 54 4.37 0.31 -19.14
N TYR A 55 5.17 1.35 -18.99
CA TYR A 55 6.59 1.25 -18.63
C TYR A 55 6.86 2.07 -17.37
N LEU A 56 7.49 1.44 -16.38
CA LEU A 56 8.08 2.16 -15.27
C LEU A 56 9.53 2.50 -15.63
N ILE A 57 9.85 3.78 -15.56
CA ILE A 57 11.18 4.32 -15.84
C ILE A 57 11.71 4.87 -14.52
N MET A 58 12.94 4.48 -14.17
CA MET A 58 13.64 5.10 -13.05
C MET A 58 14.96 5.67 -13.55
N THR A 59 15.21 6.94 -13.24
CA THR A 59 16.49 7.60 -13.48
C THR A 59 17.03 8.14 -12.16
N ARG A 60 18.34 8.28 -12.04
CA ARG A 60 18.98 8.75 -10.80
C ARG A 60 20.19 9.60 -11.10
N HIS A 61 20.28 10.73 -10.39
CA HIS A 61 21.51 11.50 -10.34
C HIS A 61 22.58 10.74 -9.54
N PRO A 62 23.79 10.54 -10.08
CA PRO A 62 24.92 10.02 -9.30
C PRO A 62 25.25 10.93 -8.11
N ASN A 63 25.13 12.25 -8.32
CA ASN A 63 25.24 13.30 -7.31
C ASN A 63 24.50 14.57 -7.78
N ARG A 64 24.42 15.60 -6.93
CA ARG A 64 23.65 16.84 -7.20
C ARG A 64 24.15 17.68 -8.39
N TYR A 65 25.34 17.40 -8.91
CA TYR A 65 25.99 18.19 -9.97
C TYR A 65 26.00 17.49 -11.33
N MET A 66 25.77 16.19 -11.36
CA MET A 66 25.76 15.39 -12.58
C MET A 66 24.32 15.16 -13.07
N PRO A 67 24.08 15.08 -14.39
CA PRO A 67 22.78 14.68 -14.92
C PRO A 67 22.33 13.30 -14.44
N ALA A 68 21.02 13.04 -14.45
CA ALA A 68 20.47 11.74 -14.08
C ALA A 68 20.66 10.71 -15.21
N GLU A 69 21.00 9.49 -14.82
CA GLU A 69 21.15 8.35 -15.72
C GLU A 69 20.00 7.36 -15.54
N THR A 70 19.67 6.62 -16.60
CA THR A 70 18.65 5.56 -16.52
C THR A 70 19.15 4.44 -15.63
N VAL A 71 18.41 4.15 -14.56
CA VAL A 71 18.63 2.96 -13.73
C VAL A 71 17.93 1.77 -14.37
N PHE A 72 16.66 1.92 -14.75
CA PHE A 72 15.94 0.91 -15.53
C PHE A 72 14.77 1.50 -16.32
N ARG A 73 14.31 0.74 -17.31
CA ARG A 73 13.00 0.89 -17.97
C ARG A 73 12.36 -0.48 -18.10
N LYS A 74 11.24 -0.71 -17.41
CA LYS A 74 10.61 -2.03 -17.33
C LYS A 74 9.13 -1.96 -17.71
N GLN A 75 8.69 -2.88 -18.56
CA GLN A 75 7.27 -3.04 -18.89
C GLN A 75 6.51 -3.60 -17.68
N ILE A 76 5.35 -3.04 -17.39
CA ILE A 76 4.43 -3.46 -16.32
C ILE A 76 3.30 -4.27 -16.94
N THR A 77 3.17 -5.51 -16.50
CA THR A 77 2.15 -6.45 -16.99
C THR A 77 0.99 -6.62 -16.01
N THR A 78 1.21 -6.38 -14.72
CA THR A 78 0.19 -6.51 -13.67
C THR A 78 0.21 -5.32 -12.70
N PHE A 79 -0.98 -4.89 -12.26
CA PHE A 79 -1.18 -3.74 -11.37
C PHE A 79 -1.73 -4.14 -9.99
N HIS A 80 -1.24 -5.24 -9.43
CA HIS A 80 -1.44 -5.62 -8.02
C HIS A 80 -0.93 -4.54 -7.05
N ARG A 81 -1.44 -4.49 -5.82
CA ARG A 81 -1.16 -3.42 -4.84
C ARG A 81 0.32 -3.04 -4.72
N THR A 82 1.21 -4.03 -4.63
CA THR A 82 2.66 -3.84 -4.44
C THR A 82 3.46 -3.65 -5.74
N TRP A 83 2.81 -3.50 -6.90
CA TRP A 83 3.48 -3.51 -8.21
C TRP A 83 4.61 -2.49 -8.36
N LEU A 84 4.41 -1.28 -7.85
CA LEU A 84 5.34 -0.17 -8.00
C LEU A 84 6.59 -0.39 -7.16
N GLU A 85 6.44 -0.63 -5.85
CA GLU A 85 7.55 -0.91 -4.94
C GLU A 85 8.29 -2.15 -5.42
N LYS A 86 7.57 -3.24 -5.73
CA LYS A 86 8.18 -4.49 -6.19
C LYS A 86 9.02 -4.26 -7.45
N THR A 87 8.48 -3.56 -8.45
CA THR A 87 9.23 -3.28 -9.69
C THR A 87 10.48 -2.45 -9.42
N ILE A 88 10.39 -1.43 -8.57
CA ILE A 88 11.55 -0.62 -8.20
C ILE A 88 12.59 -1.49 -7.47
N CYS A 89 12.16 -2.26 -6.47
CA CYS A 89 13.05 -3.09 -5.65
C CYS A 89 13.78 -4.17 -6.46
N ASP A 90 13.08 -4.79 -7.41
CA ASP A 90 13.62 -5.86 -8.24
C ASP A 90 14.63 -5.34 -9.29
N ASN A 91 14.58 -4.05 -9.65
CA ASN A 91 15.35 -3.47 -10.75
C ASN A 91 16.33 -2.35 -10.32
N ASP A 92 16.24 -1.85 -9.08
CA ASP A 92 17.19 -0.88 -8.53
C ASP A 92 18.37 -1.59 -7.86
N PRO A 93 19.58 -1.56 -8.44
CA PRO A 93 20.75 -2.26 -7.89
C PRO A 93 21.20 -1.70 -6.53
N GLN A 94 20.79 -0.49 -6.18
CA GLN A 94 21.10 0.15 -4.90
C GLN A 94 20.02 -0.08 -3.84
N PHE A 95 18.82 -0.53 -4.23
CA PHE A 95 17.76 -0.78 -3.26
C PHE A 95 18.11 -1.98 -2.39
N ARG A 96 17.82 -1.87 -1.09
CA ARG A 96 17.98 -2.95 -0.12
C ARG A 96 16.69 -3.09 0.65
N ILE A 97 16.09 -4.28 0.60
CA ILE A 97 14.86 -4.56 1.35
C ILE A 97 15.13 -4.35 2.85
N PRO A 98 14.35 -3.50 3.54
CA PRO A 98 14.54 -3.22 4.95
C PRO A 98 14.46 -4.49 5.81
N LYS A 99 15.43 -4.65 6.71
CA LYS A 99 15.43 -5.70 7.73
C LYS A 99 14.70 -5.21 8.97
N ILE A 100 13.40 -5.51 9.04
CA ILE A 100 12.54 -5.13 10.17
C ILE A 100 12.57 -6.21 11.26
N GLN A 101 12.70 -5.78 12.52
CA GLN A 101 12.63 -6.66 13.70
C GLN A 101 11.25 -7.34 13.79
N LYS A 102 11.20 -8.54 14.39
CA LYS A 102 9.99 -9.38 14.37
C LYS A 102 8.78 -8.69 15.03
N ASP A 103 9.03 -7.95 16.10
CA ASP A 103 8.06 -7.19 16.88
C ASP A 103 7.57 -5.89 16.20
N LEU A 104 8.13 -5.53 15.04
CA LEU A 104 7.71 -4.38 14.24
C LEU A 104 7.01 -4.79 12.92
N LYS A 105 6.80 -6.09 12.71
CA LYS A 105 6.18 -6.61 11.47
C LYS A 105 4.69 -6.30 11.34
N ASP A 106 4.01 -6.16 12.47
CA ASP A 106 2.60 -5.75 12.56
C ASP A 106 2.39 -4.29 12.13
N VAL A 107 3.34 -3.40 12.43
CA VAL A 107 3.29 -1.98 12.06
C VAL A 107 3.87 -1.67 10.67
N GLN A 108 4.66 -2.59 10.09
CA GLN A 108 5.13 -2.50 8.71
C GLN A 108 3.97 -2.71 7.73
N ALA A 109 3.63 -1.72 6.92
CA ALA A 109 2.52 -1.83 5.96
C ALA A 109 2.85 -2.72 4.75
N MET A 110 4.08 -2.60 4.21
CA MET A 110 4.59 -3.41 3.11
C MET A 110 6.04 -3.82 3.37
N ARG A 111 6.47 -4.98 2.85
CA ARG A 111 7.84 -5.51 3.09
C ARG A 111 8.96 -4.58 2.64
N TYR A 112 8.67 -3.68 1.70
CA TYR A 112 9.63 -2.76 1.11
C TYR A 112 9.78 -1.46 1.91
N TYR A 113 8.96 -1.24 2.92
CA TYR A 113 8.99 -0.02 3.73
C TYR A 113 9.88 -0.17 4.95
N GLU A 114 10.66 0.87 5.22
CA GLU A 114 11.31 1.07 6.50
C GLU A 114 10.26 1.44 7.54
N VAL A 115 10.52 1.08 8.79
CA VAL A 115 9.66 1.41 9.93
C VAL A 115 10.51 2.17 10.94
N GLU A 116 9.99 3.31 11.38
CA GLU A 116 10.62 4.14 12.40
C GLU A 116 9.61 4.47 13.48
N HIS A 117 9.98 4.25 14.73
CA HIS A 117 9.20 4.72 15.88
C HIS A 117 9.35 6.24 15.98
N ILE A 118 8.24 6.96 15.99
CA ILE A 118 8.21 8.43 16.09
C ILE A 118 8.12 8.85 17.55
N ARG A 119 7.11 8.31 18.26
CA ARG A 119 6.79 8.67 19.65
C ARG A 119 5.75 7.73 20.25
N THR A 120 5.63 7.78 21.57
CA THR A 120 4.56 7.13 22.33
C THR A 120 3.77 8.16 23.12
N ILE A 121 2.44 8.12 23.02
CA ILE A 121 1.52 9.04 23.73
C ILE A 121 0.40 8.21 24.36
N LEU A 122 0.24 8.28 25.69
CA LEU A 122 -0.83 7.57 26.43
C LEU A 122 -0.91 6.07 26.11
N GLY A 123 0.25 5.42 25.97
CA GLY A 123 0.36 4.00 25.62
C GLY A 123 0.10 3.67 24.16
N CYS A 124 -0.13 4.67 23.30
CA CYS A 124 -0.19 4.50 21.85
C CYS A 124 1.18 4.79 21.23
N GLU A 125 1.75 3.82 20.53
CA GLU A 125 2.99 3.97 19.77
C GLU A 125 2.68 4.42 18.35
N ILE A 126 3.39 5.42 17.84
CA ILE A 126 3.24 5.93 16.47
C ILE A 126 4.50 5.62 15.67
N TYR A 127 4.30 5.05 14.49
CA TYR A 127 5.33 4.62 13.56
C TYR A 127 5.17 5.31 12.21
N ARG A 128 6.30 5.59 11.56
CA ARG A 128 6.40 6.05 10.19
C ARG A 128 6.80 4.88 9.29
N ASN A 129 6.05 4.66 8.21
CA ASN A 129 6.45 3.79 7.12
C ASN A 129 7.03 4.63 5.97
N SER A 130 8.24 4.30 5.54
CA SER A 130 8.96 5.06 4.50
C SER A 130 9.43 4.16 3.35
N PHE A 131 9.38 4.68 2.12
CA PHE A 131 9.92 4.04 0.93
C PHE A 131 10.98 4.96 0.31
N MET A 132 12.20 4.45 0.14
CA MET A 132 13.34 5.23 -0.39
C MET A 132 13.56 6.56 0.37
N GLY A 133 13.35 6.54 1.70
CA GLY A 133 13.47 7.73 2.56
C GLY A 133 12.28 8.71 2.51
N ARG A 134 11.28 8.48 1.64
CA ARG A 134 10.02 9.26 1.63
C ARG A 134 8.99 8.60 2.53
N THR A 135 8.33 9.37 3.38
CA THR A 135 7.17 8.89 4.15
C THR A 135 6.01 8.54 3.21
N VAL A 136 5.44 7.34 3.38
CA VAL A 136 4.30 6.85 2.59
C VAL A 136 3.04 6.77 3.44
N GLU A 137 3.15 6.30 4.68
CA GLU A 137 2.03 6.24 5.61
C GLU A 137 2.54 6.18 7.05
N TYR A 138 1.59 6.27 7.98
CA TYR A 138 1.83 6.13 9.40
C TYR A 138 1.02 4.97 9.96
N CYS A 139 1.48 4.42 11.08
CA CYS A 139 0.79 3.39 11.84
C CYS A 139 0.73 3.79 13.31
N ILE A 140 -0.42 3.64 13.94
CA ILE A 140 -0.55 3.69 15.39
C ILE A 140 -0.78 2.29 15.93
N ARG A 141 -0.13 1.94 17.04
CA ARG A 141 -0.28 0.65 17.73
C ARG A 141 -0.64 0.86 19.19
N LYS A 142 -1.60 0.06 19.67
CA LYS A 142 -1.95 -0.06 21.09
C LYS A 142 -2.44 -1.47 21.40
N ASP A 143 -1.90 -2.11 22.43
CA ASP A 143 -2.32 -3.44 22.90
C ASP A 143 -2.40 -4.50 21.77
N GLY A 144 -1.41 -4.46 20.86
CA GLY A 144 -1.30 -5.32 19.69
C GLY A 144 -2.33 -5.05 18.58
N LEU A 145 -3.11 -3.97 18.66
CA LEU A 145 -4.00 -3.50 17.60
C LEU A 145 -3.31 -2.37 16.82
N THR A 146 -3.37 -2.44 15.49
CA THR A 146 -2.81 -1.41 14.62
C THR A 146 -3.90 -0.66 13.86
N TYR A 147 -3.60 0.58 13.48
CA TYR A 147 -4.37 1.34 12.51
C TYR A 147 -3.40 2.15 11.63
N HIS A 148 -3.57 2.05 10.32
CA HIS A 148 -2.75 2.72 9.32
C HIS A 148 -3.54 3.84 8.64
N ASP A 149 -2.88 4.99 8.44
CA ASP A 149 -3.40 6.11 7.66
C ASP A 149 -2.23 6.90 7.07
N ARG A 150 -2.46 7.54 5.91
CA ARG A 150 -1.47 8.46 5.31
C ARG A 150 -1.38 9.78 6.05
N ASN A 151 -2.45 10.18 6.75
CA ASN A 151 -2.48 11.36 7.60
C ASN A 151 -2.32 10.96 9.07
N MET A 152 -1.20 11.38 9.68
CA MET A 152 -0.88 11.14 11.08
C MET A 152 -1.98 11.62 12.05
N GLU A 153 -2.71 12.69 11.71
CA GLU A 153 -3.77 13.26 12.56
C GLU A 153 -5.00 12.34 12.65
N ARG A 154 -5.22 11.47 11.66
CA ARG A 154 -6.35 10.53 11.61
C ARG A 154 -6.10 9.23 12.36
N LEU A 155 -4.85 8.95 12.74
CA LEU A 155 -4.49 7.69 13.39
C LEU A 155 -5.25 7.46 14.69
N ALA A 156 -5.28 8.49 15.56
CA ALA A 156 -5.88 8.35 16.88
C ALA A 156 -7.39 8.13 16.80
N SER A 157 -8.10 8.92 15.99
CA SER A 157 -9.55 8.78 15.80
C SER A 157 -9.90 7.46 15.11
N GLY A 158 -9.11 7.05 14.10
CA GLY A 158 -9.27 5.77 13.42
C GLY A 158 -9.11 4.57 14.36
N LEU A 159 -8.05 4.55 15.16
CA LEU A 159 -7.83 3.48 16.15
C LEU A 159 -8.91 3.48 17.24
N GLN A 160 -9.31 4.65 17.74
CA GLN A 160 -10.40 4.76 18.73
C GLN A 160 -11.71 4.21 18.18
N TYR A 161 -12.05 4.57 16.93
CA TYR A 161 -13.26 4.07 16.28
C TYR A 161 -13.22 2.55 16.11
N LYS A 162 -12.09 2.00 15.65
CA LYS A 162 -11.86 0.55 15.56
C LYS A 162 -12.06 -0.16 16.90
N ILE A 163 -11.44 0.36 17.97
CA ILE A 163 -11.57 -0.21 19.32
C ILE A 163 -13.04 -0.19 19.78
N ARG A 164 -13.78 0.88 19.51
CA ARG A 164 -15.19 0.99 19.86
C ARG A 164 -16.02 -0.08 19.13
N GLN A 165 -15.85 -0.21 17.82
CA GLN A 165 -16.60 -1.19 17.02
C GLN A 165 -16.30 -2.63 17.44
N LEU A 166 -15.03 -2.94 17.73
CA LEU A 166 -14.64 -4.25 18.27
C LEU A 166 -15.32 -4.57 19.61
N LYS A 167 -15.56 -3.57 20.46
CA LYS A 167 -16.26 -3.75 21.74
C LYS A 167 -17.77 -3.89 21.57
N GLU A 168 -18.39 -3.08 20.72
CA GLU A 168 -19.84 -3.08 20.50
C GLU A 168 -20.33 -4.42 19.93
N GLN A 169 -19.63 -4.98 18.96
CA GLN A 169 -20.02 -6.26 18.34
C GLN A 169 -19.66 -7.48 19.21
N ALA A 170 -18.66 -7.39 20.09
CA ALA A 170 -18.38 -8.46 21.07
C ALA A 170 -19.55 -8.70 22.04
N ILE A 171 -20.47 -7.74 22.17
CA ILE A 171 -21.66 -7.81 23.04
C ILE A 171 -22.87 -8.43 22.29
N LEU A 172 -22.82 -8.53 20.96
CA LEU A 172 -23.92 -9.07 20.14
C LEU A 172 -23.80 -10.60 19.96
N PRO A 173 -24.93 -11.34 19.85
CA PRO A 173 -24.90 -12.78 19.61
C PRO A 173 -24.20 -13.10 18.28
N LYS A 174 -23.24 -14.03 18.30
CA LYS A 174 -22.56 -14.53 17.09
C LYS A 174 -23.50 -15.43 16.27
N GLY A 175 -24.41 -14.80 15.53
CA GLY A 175 -25.12 -15.41 14.42
C GLY A 175 -24.93 -14.52 13.21
N THR A 176 -23.84 -14.70 12.47
CA THR A 176 -23.70 -13.99 11.19
C THR A 176 -24.41 -14.80 10.13
N ASP A 177 -25.39 -14.19 9.48
CA ASP A 177 -25.93 -14.70 8.23
C ASP A 177 -24.81 -14.68 7.17
N ASP A 178 -24.45 -15.86 6.68
CA ASP A 178 -23.38 -16.03 5.69
C ASP A 178 -23.72 -15.38 4.33
N SER A 179 -24.98 -14.96 4.15
CA SER A 179 -25.43 -14.15 3.01
C SER A 179 -25.11 -12.65 3.14
N ILE A 180 -24.62 -12.17 4.29
CA ILE A 180 -24.25 -10.77 4.47
C ILE A 180 -23.19 -10.37 3.43
N GLU A 181 -23.53 -9.34 2.66
CA GLU A 181 -22.64 -8.71 1.71
C GLU A 181 -21.73 -7.69 2.39
N ILE A 182 -20.45 -7.74 2.05
CA ILE A 182 -19.43 -6.87 2.59
C ILE A 182 -18.47 -6.42 1.49
N ASN A 183 -18.03 -5.16 1.59
CA ASN A 183 -17.04 -4.57 0.69
C ASN A 183 -16.05 -3.73 1.51
N ALA A 184 -14.98 -3.26 0.86
CA ALA A 184 -13.93 -2.49 1.52
C ALA A 184 -14.45 -1.23 2.21
N GLU A 185 -15.45 -0.55 1.63
CA GLU A 185 -16.04 0.65 2.21
C GLU A 185 -16.78 0.33 3.51
N THR A 186 -17.63 -0.70 3.51
CA THR A 186 -18.35 -1.16 4.69
C THR A 186 -17.39 -1.54 5.82
N VAL A 187 -16.34 -2.32 5.51
CA VAL A 187 -15.34 -2.74 6.49
C VAL A 187 -14.58 -1.53 7.06
N HIS A 188 -14.20 -0.58 6.21
CA HIS A 188 -13.45 0.59 6.63
C HIS A 188 -14.32 1.58 7.42
N ARG A 189 -15.45 2.00 6.86
CA ARG A 189 -16.30 3.07 7.39
C ARG A 189 -17.17 2.61 8.56
N ASN A 190 -17.70 1.39 8.50
CA ASN A 190 -18.66 0.92 9.52
C ASN A 190 -17.98 0.12 10.63
N MET A 191 -16.86 -0.57 10.34
CA MET A 191 -16.16 -1.39 11.33
C MET A 191 -14.82 -0.78 11.78
N GLY A 192 -14.36 0.27 11.11
CA GLY A 192 -13.17 1.03 11.51
C GLY A 192 -11.85 0.33 11.20
N TYR A 193 -11.82 -0.66 10.29
CA TYR A 193 -10.56 -1.27 9.91
C TYR A 193 -9.81 -0.38 8.92
N CYS A 194 -8.48 -0.36 8.98
CA CYS A 194 -7.71 0.46 8.05
C CYS A 194 -7.72 -0.14 6.63
N LEU A 195 -7.71 0.73 5.61
CA LEU A 195 -7.63 0.30 4.21
C LEU A 195 -6.36 -0.53 3.94
N THR A 196 -5.24 -0.19 4.59
CA THR A 196 -3.98 -0.93 4.47
C THR A 196 -4.13 -2.41 4.84
N GLY A 197 -4.96 -2.72 5.84
CA GLY A 197 -5.25 -4.10 6.24
C GLY A 197 -6.21 -4.82 5.28
N ILE A 198 -7.25 -4.12 4.83
CA ILE A 198 -8.22 -4.65 3.86
C ILE A 198 -7.54 -5.01 2.55
N GLU A 199 -6.71 -4.12 2.01
CA GLU A 199 -5.95 -4.35 0.78
C GLU A 199 -4.94 -5.49 0.92
N ALA A 200 -4.32 -5.65 2.11
CA ALA A 200 -3.38 -6.74 2.36
C ALA A 200 -4.08 -8.09 2.34
N PHE A 201 -5.24 -8.18 2.99
CA PHE A 201 -6.08 -9.38 2.97
C PHE A 201 -6.55 -9.70 1.54
N ALA A 202 -7.03 -8.69 0.81
CA ALA A 202 -7.46 -8.88 -0.57
C ALA A 202 -6.32 -9.38 -1.48
N GLU A 203 -5.12 -8.82 -1.35
CA GLU A 203 -3.94 -9.26 -2.13
C GLU A 203 -3.51 -10.69 -1.81
N ASP A 204 -3.47 -11.07 -0.53
CA ASP A 204 -3.08 -12.42 -0.08
C ASP A 204 -3.98 -13.53 -0.67
N TYR A 205 -5.26 -13.19 -0.90
CA TYR A 205 -6.31 -14.09 -1.39
C TYR A 205 -6.72 -13.85 -2.84
N GLY A 206 -6.07 -12.93 -3.56
CA GLY A 206 -6.39 -12.62 -4.96
C GLY A 206 -7.79 -12.02 -5.17
N LEU A 207 -8.32 -11.33 -4.17
CA LEU A 207 -9.62 -10.66 -4.20
C LEU A 207 -9.50 -9.26 -4.83
N ASP A 208 -10.57 -8.83 -5.49
CA ASP A 208 -10.71 -7.48 -6.02
C ASP A 208 -11.32 -6.58 -4.95
N VAL A 209 -10.51 -5.69 -4.38
CA VAL A 209 -10.91 -4.78 -3.28
C VAL A 209 -12.08 -3.86 -3.65
N THR A 210 -12.36 -3.68 -4.95
CA THR A 210 -13.48 -2.84 -5.43
C THR A 210 -14.80 -3.58 -5.50
N ARG A 211 -14.81 -4.91 -5.33
CA ARG A 211 -16.01 -5.74 -5.38
C ARG A 211 -16.64 -5.92 -3.99
N THR A 212 -17.90 -6.33 -4.03
CA THR A 212 -18.65 -6.82 -2.88
C THR A 212 -18.60 -8.35 -2.86
N TYR A 213 -18.46 -8.92 -1.67
CA TYR A 213 -18.42 -10.36 -1.42
C TYR A 213 -19.40 -10.73 -0.32
N THR A 214 -19.96 -11.94 -0.36
CA THR A 214 -20.64 -12.48 0.81
C THR A 214 -19.63 -13.01 1.82
N LEU A 215 -19.99 -13.08 3.10
CA LEU A 215 -19.14 -13.74 4.10
C LEU A 215 -18.84 -15.19 3.73
N LYS A 216 -19.82 -15.91 3.15
CA LYS A 216 -19.60 -17.25 2.61
C LYS A 216 -18.48 -17.29 1.57
N ALA A 217 -18.53 -16.42 0.56
CA ALA A 217 -17.52 -16.39 -0.49
C ALA A 217 -16.11 -16.12 0.05
N LEU A 218 -16.00 -15.24 1.07
CA LEU A 218 -14.72 -14.99 1.73
C LEU A 218 -14.21 -16.20 2.52
N LYS A 219 -15.10 -16.89 3.25
CA LYS A 219 -14.77 -18.15 3.96
C LYS A 219 -14.32 -19.24 3.00
N ASP A 220 -15.05 -19.42 1.90
CA ASP A 220 -14.73 -20.42 0.87
C ASP A 220 -13.34 -20.14 0.28
N VAL A 221 -13.02 -18.88 -0.05
CA VAL A 221 -11.69 -18.48 -0.53
C VAL A 221 -10.59 -18.74 0.50
N ILE A 222 -10.82 -18.44 1.79
CA ILE A 222 -9.87 -18.75 2.86
C ILE A 222 -9.65 -20.26 2.95
N HIS A 223 -10.72 -21.04 2.88
CA HIS A 223 -10.66 -22.50 2.97
C HIS A 223 -9.90 -23.12 1.78
N GLU A 224 -10.20 -22.69 0.56
CA GLU A 224 -9.60 -23.20 -0.67
C GLU A 224 -8.11 -22.84 -0.79
N GLN A 225 -7.73 -21.61 -0.45
CA GLN A 225 -6.34 -21.15 -0.59
C GLN A 225 -5.48 -21.40 0.65
N GLY A 226 -6.11 -21.72 1.78
CA GLY A 226 -5.45 -22.00 3.05
C GLY A 226 -4.84 -20.76 3.72
N TYR A 227 -3.86 -21.03 4.59
CA TYR A 227 -3.25 -20.00 5.42
C TYR A 227 -2.46 -18.96 4.61
N LYS A 228 -2.71 -17.68 4.90
CA LYS A 228 -1.93 -16.53 4.43
C LYS A 228 -1.49 -15.64 5.60
N PRO A 229 -0.38 -14.89 5.48
CA PRO A 229 0.12 -14.04 6.56
C PRO A 229 -0.89 -13.02 7.11
N SER A 230 -1.80 -12.51 6.28
CA SER A 230 -2.87 -11.59 6.69
C SER A 230 -3.82 -12.19 7.73
N LEU A 231 -4.05 -13.51 7.76
CA LEU A 231 -4.90 -14.14 8.77
C LEU A 231 -4.33 -14.02 10.18
N GLU A 232 -3.01 -14.17 10.34
CA GLU A 232 -2.39 -14.02 11.66
C GLU A 232 -2.20 -12.54 11.99
N LYS A 233 -1.79 -11.72 11.01
CA LYS A 233 -1.56 -10.29 11.21
C LYS A 233 -2.82 -9.52 11.61
N TYR A 234 -3.97 -9.87 11.03
CA TYR A 234 -5.27 -9.23 11.30
C TYR A 234 -6.25 -10.20 11.97
N LYS A 235 -5.72 -11.13 12.77
CA LYS A 235 -6.50 -12.22 13.37
C LYS A 235 -7.71 -11.72 14.15
N LYS A 236 -7.55 -10.67 14.95
CA LYS A 236 -8.64 -10.08 15.75
C LYS A 236 -9.76 -9.60 14.83
N GLU A 237 -9.42 -8.92 13.74
CA GLU A 237 -10.34 -8.36 12.77
C GLU A 237 -11.06 -9.43 11.94
N VAL A 238 -10.33 -10.46 11.52
CA VAL A 238 -10.85 -11.59 10.73
C VAL A 238 -11.78 -12.46 11.57
N GLN A 239 -11.44 -12.75 12.83
CA GLN A 239 -12.32 -13.43 13.79
C GLN A 239 -13.57 -12.59 14.10
N HIS A 240 -13.42 -11.28 14.18
CA HIS A 240 -14.52 -10.37 14.42
C HIS A 240 -15.49 -10.27 13.23
N LEU A 241 -14.99 -10.43 12.01
CA LEU A 241 -15.80 -10.61 10.79
C LEU A 241 -16.41 -12.02 10.66
N ASN A 242 -16.15 -12.92 11.60
CA ASN A 242 -16.53 -14.32 11.56
C ASN A 242 -16.05 -15.05 10.29
N LEU A 243 -14.84 -14.75 9.82
CA LEU A 243 -14.26 -15.42 8.65
C LEU A 243 -13.45 -16.67 9.01
N ILE A 244 -13.03 -16.80 10.28
CA ILE A 244 -12.29 -17.93 10.86
C ILE A 244 -12.73 -18.19 12.30
#